data_AF-A0A5K7Z992-F1
#
_entry.id   AF-A0A5K7Z992-F1
#
_cell.length_a   1.000
_cell.length_b   1.000
_cell.length_c   1.000
_cell.angle_alpha   90.00
_cell.angle_beta   90.00
_cell.angle_gamma   90.00
#
_symmetry.space_group_name_H-M   'P 1'
#
loop_
_entity.id
_entity.type
_entity.pdbx_description
1 polymer ?
#
loop_
_entity_poly.entity_id
_entity_poly.type
_entity_poly.pdbx_seq_one_letter_code
_entity_poly.pdbx_strand_id
1 'polypeptide(L)' 'MDLEKIMEGLSKELTVSLKAMSKAKDLDEKETHSRIVKNISESLGVFFDLAGEMMPFDLDDDDEDLDGDERVIPF' A
#
# COMPACT_ATOMS: atom_id res chain seq x y z
N MET A 1 10.04 -12.62 -9.55
CA MET A 1 9.74 -11.17 -9.44
C MET A 1 9.40 -10.94 -7.98
N ASP A 2 10.05 -9.98 -7.34
CA ASP A 2 9.88 -9.74 -5.90
C ASP A 2 9.05 -8.46 -5.75
N LEU A 3 7.77 -8.64 -5.41
CA LEU A 3 6.77 -7.57 -5.37
C LEU A 3 7.15 -6.50 -4.34
N GLU A 4 7.61 -6.93 -3.17
CA GLU A 4 8.07 -6.04 -2.10
C GLU A 4 9.26 -5.20 -2.54
N LYS A 5 10.27 -5.81 -3.19
CA LYS A 5 11.43 -5.05 -3.71
C LYS A 5 11.04 -4.01 -4.75
N ILE A 6 10.05 -4.31 -5.61
CA ILE A 6 9.58 -3.37 -6.63
C ILE A 6 8.84 -2.20 -5.97
N MET A 7 7.96 -2.48 -5.02
CA MET A 7 7.21 -1.48 -4.27
C MET A 7 8.15 -0.58 -3.44
N GLU A 8 9.19 -1.16 -2.82
CA GLU A 8 10.23 -0.40 -2.10
C GLU A 8 10.99 0.55 -3.06
N GLY A 9 11.40 0.05 -4.22
CA GLY A 9 12.07 0.84 -5.26
C GLY A 9 11.22 2.03 -5.71
N LEU A 10 9.97 1.77 -6.07
CA LEU A 10 9.02 2.82 -6.49
C LEU A 10 8.74 3.82 -5.37
N SER A 11 8.59 3.38 -4.12
CA SER A 11 8.37 4.26 -2.96
C SER A 11 9.56 5.19 -2.70
N LYS A 12 10.78 4.68 -2.88
CA LYS A 12 12.00 5.49 -2.80
C LYS A 12 12.08 6.52 -3.92
N GLU A 13 11.78 6.12 -5.15
CA GLU A 13 11.76 7.03 -6.30
C GLU A 13 10.68 8.11 -6.17
N LEU A 14 9.50 7.76 -5.62
CA LEU A 14 8.44 8.71 -5.31
C LEU A 14 8.93 9.76 -4.31
N THR A 15 9.59 9.33 -3.24
CA THR A 15 10.13 10.23 -2.20
C THR A 15 11.17 11.19 -2.78
N VAL A 16 12.08 10.69 -3.62
CA VAL A 16 13.09 11.51 -4.30
C VAL A 16 12.43 12.53 -5.23
N SER A 17 11.43 12.09 -6.01
CA SER A 17 10.73 12.93 -6.98
C SER A 17 9.90 14.02 -6.31
N LEU A 18 9.20 13.71 -5.21
CA LEU A 18 8.48 14.69 -4.39
C LEU A 18 9.42 15.73 -3.79
N LYS A 19 10.60 15.32 -3.31
CA LYS A 19 11.61 16.23 -2.76
C LYS A 19 12.24 17.12 -3.83
N ALA A 20 12.36 16.62 -5.07
CA ALA A 20 12.79 17.44 -6.20
C ALA A 20 11.70 18.45 -6.58
N MET A 21 10.44 18.00 -6.67
CA MET A 21 9.28 18.86 -6.93
C MET A 21 9.14 19.98 -5.89
N SER A 22 9.36 19.69 -4.61
CA SER A 22 9.27 20.69 -3.53
C SER A 22 10.36 21.76 -3.61
N LYS A 23 11.45 21.49 -4.34
CA LYS A 23 12.59 22.41 -4.52
C LYS A 23 12.55 23.15 -5.86
N ALA A 24 11.75 22.66 -6.81
CA ALA A 24 11.59 23.26 -8.13
C ALA A 24 11.04 24.68 -8.01
N LYS A 25 11.69 25.61 -8.70
CA LYS A 25 11.31 27.04 -8.67
C LYS A 25 10.50 27.42 -9.90
N ASP A 26 10.83 26.80 -11.02
CA ASP A 26 10.23 27.09 -12.31
C ASP A 26 9.02 26.19 -12.59
N LEU A 27 8.08 26.71 -13.38
CA LEU A 27 6.80 26.05 -13.65
C LEU A 27 7.00 24.78 -14.50
N ASP A 28 7.94 24.83 -15.45
CA ASP A 28 8.32 23.69 -16.31
C ASP A 28 8.96 22.55 -15.51
N GLU A 29 9.85 22.87 -14.55
CA GLU A 29 10.43 21.90 -13.63
C GLU A 29 9.36 21.25 -12.75
N LYS A 30 8.42 22.05 -12.22
CA LYS A 30 7.29 21.54 -11.43
C LYS A 30 6.40 20.63 -12.24
N GLU A 31 6.12 20.97 -13.50
CA GLU A 31 5.33 20.13 -14.39
C GLU A 31 6.04 18.80 -14.67
N THR A 32 7.34 18.86 -14.97
CA THR A 32 8.16 17.66 -15.19
C THR A 32 8.11 16.74 -13.98
N HIS A 33 8.36 17.27 -12.77
CA HIS A 33 8.29 16.48 -11.55
C HIS A 33 6.87 15.98 -11.25
N SER A 34 5.83 16.76 -11.55
CA SER A 34 4.43 16.32 -11.40
C SER A 34 4.11 15.10 -12.26
N ARG A 35 4.57 15.08 -13.52
CA ARG A 35 4.40 13.94 -14.42
C ARG A 35 5.14 12.70 -13.90
N ILE A 36 6.35 12.88 -13.36
CA ILE A 36 7.12 11.78 -12.76
C ILE A 36 6.39 11.21 -11.54
N VAL A 37 5.97 12.07 -10.61
CA VAL A 37 5.23 11.67 -9.41
C VAL A 37 3.96 10.91 -9.78
N LYS A 38 3.19 11.44 -10.74
CA LYS A 38 1.96 10.80 -11.23
C LYS A 38 2.23 9.39 -11.75
N ASN A 39 3.22 9.22 -12.65
CA ASN A 39 3.53 7.93 -13.24
C ASN A 39 3.98 6.90 -12.18
N ILE A 40 4.76 7.33 -11.18
CA ILE A 40 5.19 6.45 -10.08
C ILE A 40 3.99 6.06 -9.22
N SER A 41 3.10 6.99 -8.89
CA SER A 41 1.88 6.71 -8.13
C SER A 41 0.94 5.75 -8.86
N GLU A 42 0.75 5.92 -10.17
CA GLU A 42 -0.03 5.00 -11.01
C GLU A 42 0.61 3.60 -11.03
N SER A 43 1.94 3.52 -11.16
CA SER A 43 2.66 2.24 -11.12
C SER A 43 2.52 1.55 -9.77
N LEU A 44 2.64 2.30 -8.65
CA LEU A 44 2.43 1.77 -7.30
C LEU A 44 1.00 1.23 -7.12
N GLY A 45 -0.01 1.91 -7.67
CA GLY A 45 -1.40 1.44 -7.64
C GLY A 45 -1.56 0.04 -8.21
N VAL A 46 -0.98 -0.22 -9.39
CA VAL A 46 -1.01 -1.56 -10.03
C VAL A 46 -0.39 -2.63 -9.12
N PHE A 47 0.71 -2.30 -8.44
CA PHE A 47 1.36 -3.25 -7.53
C PHE A 47 0.60 -3.42 -6.21
N PHE A 48 -0.10 -2.40 -5.71
CA PHE A 48 -1.00 -2.54 -4.57
C PHE A 48 -2.21 -3.41 -4.90
N ASP A 49 -2.81 -3.24 -6.08
CA ASP A 49 -3.91 -4.08 -6.55
C ASP A 49 -3.45 -5.55 -6.65
N LEU A 50 -2.27 -5.78 -7.26
CA LEU A 50 -1.67 -7.12 -7.33
C LEU A 50 -1.36 -7.70 -5.94
N ALA A 51 -0.86 -6.89 -5.00
CA ALA A 51 -0.61 -7.32 -3.64
C ALA A 51 -1.91 -7.71 -2.92
N GLY A 52 -3.00 -6.97 -3.14
CA GLY A 52 -4.33 -7.30 -2.62
C GLY A 52 -4.91 -8.59 -3.21
N GLU A 53 -4.64 -8.89 -4.47
CA GLU A 53 -5.02 -10.17 -5.11
C GLU A 53 -4.18 -11.35 -4.62
N MET A 54 -2.90 -11.11 -4.30
CA MET A 54 -1.97 -12.16 -3.83
C MET A 54 -2.02 -12.39 -2.32
N MET A 55 -2.56 -11.46 -1.54
CA MET A 55 -2.79 -11.66 -0.12
C MET A 55 -3.94 -12.67 0.02
N PRO A 56 -3.71 -13.88 0.54
CA PRO A 56 -4.83 -14.74 0.90
C PRO A 56 -5.69 -13.94 1.88
N PHE A 57 -6.98 -13.85 1.60
CA PHE A 57 -7.97 -13.40 2.58
C PHE A 57 -7.94 -14.38 3.75
N ASP A 58 -7.02 -14.23 4.69
CA ASP A 58 -7.15 -14.78 6.05
C ASP A 58 -8.12 -13.86 6.81
N LEU A 59 -9.36 -13.79 6.30
CA LEU A 59 -10.54 -13.34 7.02
C LEU A 59 -11.49 -14.54 7.17
N ASP A 60 -10.94 -15.72 7.50
CA ASP A 60 -11.68 -16.64 8.37
C ASP A 60 -11.34 -16.19 9.81
N ASP A 61 -12.10 -15.19 10.25
CA ASP A 61 -12.39 -14.98 11.67
C ASP A 61 -13.26 -16.15 12.12
N ASP A 62 -12.68 -17.35 12.19
CA ASP A 62 -13.24 -18.49 12.91
C ASP A 62 -13.09 -18.17 14.41
N ASP A 63 -13.99 -17.32 14.88
CA ASP A 63 -14.31 -17.04 16.28
C ASP A 63 -15.01 -18.30 16.87
N GLU A 64 -14.34 -19.45 16.85
CA GLU A 64 -14.78 -20.69 17.50
C GLU A 64 -13.63 -21.35 18.26
N ASP A 65 -13.29 -20.79 19.42
CA ASP A 65 -12.84 -21.57 20.57
C ASP A 65 -13.71 -21.17 21.78
N LEU A 66 -14.97 -21.62 21.74
CA LEU A 66 -15.83 -21.74 22.92
C LEU A 66 -15.45 -23.03 23.67
N ASP A 67 -14.36 -23.00 24.42
CA ASP A 67 -14.01 -24.04 25.40
C ASP A 67 -13.92 -23.44 26.82
N GLY A 68 -15.09 -23.04 27.35
CA GLY A 68 -15.18 -22.38 28.65
C GLY A 68 -16.49 -22.63 29.42
N ASP A 69 -16.80 -23.90 29.64
CA ASP A 69 -17.55 -24.42 30.80
C ASP A 69 -19.07 -24.10 30.94
N GLU A 70 -19.75 -25.00 31.64
CA GLU A 70 -21.19 -25.27 31.66
C GLU A 70 -22.16 -24.09 31.67
N ARG A 71 -23.25 -24.29 30.92
CA ARG A 71 -24.53 -23.62 31.12
C ARG A 71 -24.96 -23.70 32.60
N VAL A 72 -25.07 -22.56 33.27
CA VAL A 72 -26.12 -22.35 34.28
C VAL A 72 -26.64 -20.91 34.15
N ILE A 73 -27.79 -20.76 33.51
CA ILE A 73 -28.61 -19.56 33.60
C ILE A 73 -29.57 -19.77 34.78
N PRO A 74 -29.61 -18.86 35.77
CA PRO A 74 -30.87 -18.56 36.43
C PRO A 74 -31.12 -17.05 36.55
N PHE A 75 -32.24 -16.66 35.95
CA PHE A 75 -33.09 -15.45 36.07
C PHE A 75 -32.52 -14.15 36.63
#